data_AF-A0A352BGH9-F1
#
_entry.id   AF-A0A352BGH9-F1
#
_cell.length_a   1.000
_cell.length_b   1.000
_cell.length_c   1.000
_cell.angle_alpha   90.00
_cell.angle_beta   90.00
_cell.angle_gamma   90.00
#
_symmetry.space_group_name_H-M   'P 1'
#
loop_
_entity.id
_entity.type
_entity.pdbx_description
1 polymer ?
#
loop_
_entity_poly.entity_id
_entity_poly.type
_entity_poly.pdbx_seq_one_letter_code
_entity_poly.pdbx_strand_id
1 'polypeptide(L)'
;MKKRIKNILIAFMFVVSLPIIFACGKEQTLAMPQDLAIDKNTYKISWSPVNNADYYIVEINGKQFKRVSADFDATSVLSGSGLYKIKVCAYTLSGSFKPSGYSDEIEFDNMQKLGTPNLVLSGYNLSWNAVENAEYYTLLVNGIKFVTMQNSFDLAKENPFKDAIIFGEENKFQVFCSKTSNYLNSDLSNTVSKYFAQILPEPTNVKVEYSNGYILSFNAPQSAQSFTLKIDDKTYTIQDTNLDISDKIEIGKHKVSVKCNAVYDGEKLMFDESKFSEEVSCERLPSFMGQRVHDIKIENGMLTFSPLADALSYVIDINGTTYVTKDTFYDVSKIISGVGKYEVVITAKNGEYTSLPSEEYTYKTTWQLSKPTVEIVKQENKILLNISEVLHATKYV
;
A
#
# COMPACT_ATOMS: atom_id res chain seq x y z
N MET A 1 86.63 -31.16 -91.68
CA MET A 1 88.01 -31.48 -91.25
C MET A 1 87.93 -32.10 -89.86
N LYS A 2 88.34 -33.39 -89.72
CA LYS A 2 88.46 -34.22 -88.49
C LYS A 2 87.15 -34.52 -87.69
N LYS A 3 86.85 -35.75 -87.25
CA LYS A 3 87.38 -37.11 -87.47
C LYS A 3 86.42 -38.12 -86.80
N ARG A 4 86.07 -39.18 -87.54
CA ARG A 4 85.96 -40.63 -87.18
C ARG A 4 84.82 -41.09 -86.23
N ILE A 5 83.85 -41.94 -86.66
CA ILE A 5 83.93 -43.40 -87.00
C ILE A 5 84.27 -44.21 -85.74
N LYS A 6 83.60 -45.28 -85.29
CA LYS A 6 82.44 -46.14 -85.65
C LYS A 6 82.19 -46.99 -84.39
N ASN A 7 80.99 -47.54 -84.17
CA ASN A 7 80.81 -48.96 -83.82
C ASN A 7 79.33 -49.34 -83.95
N ILE A 8 79.09 -50.41 -84.72
CA ILE A 8 77.79 -51.01 -85.10
C ILE A 8 77.80 -52.44 -84.59
N LEU A 9 76.69 -52.91 -83.99
CA LEU A 9 76.12 -54.29 -84.03
C LEU A 9 74.91 -54.33 -83.06
N ILE A 10 73.69 -54.03 -83.51
CA ILE A 10 72.60 -54.93 -84.00
C ILE A 10 72.07 -55.91 -82.95
N ALA A 11 70.85 -55.65 -82.46
CA ALA A 11 69.82 -56.66 -82.23
C ALA A 11 68.44 -56.02 -82.46
N PHE A 12 67.70 -56.55 -83.44
CA PHE A 12 66.42 -56.05 -83.95
C PHE A 12 65.31 -56.90 -83.31
N MET A 13 64.42 -56.31 -82.50
CA MET A 13 63.13 -56.93 -82.22
C MET A 13 62.08 -55.83 -82.03
N PHE A 14 61.29 -55.64 -83.10
CA PHE A 14 60.07 -54.85 -83.12
C PHE A 14 58.97 -55.66 -82.42
N VAL A 15 58.48 -55.18 -81.27
CA VAL A 15 57.15 -55.51 -80.77
C VAL A 15 56.49 -54.21 -80.35
N VAL A 16 55.53 -53.80 -81.17
CA VAL A 16 54.56 -52.73 -80.91
C VAL A 16 53.42 -53.33 -80.10
N SER A 17 53.17 -52.85 -78.89
CA SER A 17 51.83 -52.89 -78.27
C SER A 17 51.74 -51.98 -77.05
N LEU A 18 51.09 -50.82 -77.26
CA LEU A 18 50.39 -49.93 -76.31
C LEU A 18 51.03 -49.67 -74.93
N PRO A 19 51.54 -48.45 -74.67
CA PRO A 19 51.43 -47.88 -73.35
C PRO A 19 49.96 -47.55 -73.08
N ILE A 20 49.35 -48.28 -72.15
CA ILE A 20 48.12 -47.89 -71.47
C ILE A 20 48.43 -46.56 -70.78
N ILE A 21 47.98 -45.46 -71.38
CA ILE A 21 48.00 -44.14 -70.76
C ILE A 21 46.97 -44.22 -69.64
N PHE A 22 47.40 -44.53 -68.42
CA PHE A 22 46.69 -44.09 -67.23
C PHE A 22 46.81 -42.55 -67.20
N ALA A 23 45.98 -41.89 -68.00
CA ALA A 23 45.63 -40.51 -67.78
C ALA A 23 44.75 -40.50 -66.54
N CYS A 24 45.40 -40.53 -65.37
CA CYS A 24 44.80 -39.97 -64.17
C CYS A 24 44.71 -38.46 -64.44
N GLY A 25 43.71 -38.07 -65.24
CA GLY A 25 43.40 -36.68 -65.51
C GLY A 25 43.14 -36.03 -64.16
N LYS A 26 44.06 -35.15 -63.74
CA LYS A 26 43.90 -34.36 -62.53
C LYS A 26 42.63 -33.54 -62.71
N GLU A 27 41.54 -33.98 -62.10
CA GLU A 27 40.26 -33.27 -62.18
C GLU A 27 40.48 -31.81 -61.75
N GLN A 28 40.20 -30.88 -62.66
CA GLN A 28 40.46 -29.47 -62.43
C GLN A 28 39.30 -28.88 -61.63
N THR A 29 39.62 -28.26 -60.50
CA THR A 29 38.65 -27.60 -59.60
C THR A 29 38.56 -26.11 -59.92
N LEU A 30 37.35 -25.54 -59.88
CA LEU A 30 37.16 -24.09 -60.01
C LEU A 30 37.81 -23.32 -58.86
N ALA A 31 38.25 -22.08 -59.12
CA ALA A 31 38.70 -21.18 -58.07
C ALA A 31 37.54 -20.77 -57.16
N MET A 32 37.82 -20.54 -55.87
CA MET A 32 36.82 -20.02 -54.92
C MET A 32 36.46 -18.57 -55.30
N PRO A 33 35.18 -18.19 -55.27
CA PRO A 33 34.79 -16.78 -55.37
C PRO A 33 35.53 -15.93 -54.34
N GLN A 34 36.00 -14.75 -54.77
CA GLN A 34 36.72 -13.77 -53.93
C GLN A 34 35.91 -12.47 -53.83
N ASP A 35 36.31 -11.58 -52.92
CA ASP A 35 35.71 -10.25 -52.75
C ASP A 35 34.19 -10.28 -52.50
N LEU A 36 33.73 -11.29 -51.74
CA LEU A 36 32.33 -11.39 -51.34
C LEU A 36 31.97 -10.20 -50.45
N ALA A 37 31.00 -9.41 -50.90
CA ALA A 37 30.53 -8.23 -50.20
C ALA A 37 29.01 -8.11 -50.26
N ILE A 38 28.45 -7.35 -49.31
CA ILE A 38 27.05 -6.94 -49.29
C ILE A 38 26.94 -5.43 -49.19
N ASP A 39 26.14 -4.83 -50.07
CA ASP A 39 25.67 -3.45 -49.91
C ASP A 39 24.49 -3.45 -48.92
N LYS A 40 24.72 -2.85 -47.75
CA LYS A 40 23.75 -2.84 -46.64
C LYS A 40 22.49 -2.02 -46.94
N ASN A 41 22.53 -1.11 -47.91
CA ASN A 41 21.40 -0.25 -48.25
C ASN A 41 20.50 -0.91 -49.30
N THR A 42 21.09 -1.66 -50.23
CA THR A 42 20.38 -2.30 -51.35
C THR A 42 20.20 -3.80 -51.17
N TYR A 43 20.77 -4.38 -50.10
CA TYR A 43 20.85 -5.82 -49.87
C TYR A 43 21.43 -6.62 -51.05
N LYS A 44 22.24 -5.95 -51.88
CA LYS A 44 22.89 -6.58 -53.02
C LYS A 44 24.18 -7.27 -52.58
N ILE A 45 24.26 -8.57 -52.81
CA ILE A 45 25.46 -9.39 -52.60
C ILE A 45 26.23 -9.46 -53.92
N SER A 46 27.55 -9.31 -53.89
CA SER A 46 28.41 -9.38 -55.07
C SER A 46 29.73 -10.05 -54.77
N TRP A 47 30.34 -10.67 -55.77
CA TRP A 47 31.66 -11.31 -55.68
C TRP A 47 32.41 -11.21 -57.02
N SER A 48 33.71 -11.48 -57.00
CA SER A 48 34.55 -11.53 -58.21
C SER A 48 34.19 -12.75 -59.08
N PRO A 49 33.93 -12.59 -60.39
CA PRO A 49 33.61 -13.71 -61.29
C PRO A 49 34.72 -14.77 -61.34
N VAL A 50 34.32 -16.03 -61.35
CA VAL A 50 35.23 -17.19 -61.43
C VAL A 50 35.32 -17.66 -62.88
N ASN A 51 36.55 -17.74 -63.41
CA ASN A 51 36.79 -18.24 -64.76
C ASN A 51 36.30 -19.69 -64.93
N ASN A 52 35.65 -19.96 -66.06
CA ASN A 52 35.02 -21.25 -66.41
C ASN A 52 33.83 -21.66 -65.53
N ALA A 53 33.31 -20.78 -64.67
CA ALA A 53 32.06 -21.03 -63.95
C ALA A 53 30.84 -20.70 -64.82
N ASP A 54 29.84 -21.59 -64.83
CA ASP A 54 28.56 -21.38 -65.52
C ASP A 54 27.51 -20.78 -64.58
N TYR A 55 27.64 -21.04 -63.27
CA TYR A 55 26.76 -20.51 -62.24
C TYR A 55 27.40 -20.59 -60.86
N TYR A 56 26.72 -19.98 -59.89
CA TYR A 56 27.08 -19.91 -58.49
C TYR A 56 25.94 -20.40 -57.62
N ILE A 57 26.28 -20.93 -56.44
CA ILE A 57 25.33 -21.17 -55.36
C ILE A 57 25.67 -20.18 -54.24
N VAL A 58 24.75 -19.26 -53.97
CA VAL A 58 24.79 -18.39 -52.79
C VAL A 58 24.09 -19.12 -51.65
N GLU A 59 24.78 -19.33 -50.54
CA GLU A 59 24.22 -19.91 -49.33
C GLU A 59 24.04 -18.82 -48.27
N ILE A 60 22.82 -18.67 -47.77
CA ILE A 60 22.46 -17.73 -46.69
C ILE A 60 21.80 -18.52 -45.57
N ASN A 61 22.44 -18.58 -44.40
CA ASN A 61 21.98 -19.37 -43.24
C ASN A 61 21.58 -20.81 -43.62
N GLY A 62 22.35 -21.45 -44.50
CA GLY A 62 22.10 -22.82 -44.99
C GLY A 62 21.08 -22.96 -46.13
N LYS A 63 20.39 -21.89 -46.55
CA LYS A 63 19.51 -21.90 -47.73
C LYS A 63 20.31 -21.54 -48.98
N GLN A 64 20.14 -22.31 -50.05
CA GLN A 64 20.92 -22.18 -51.28
C GLN A 64 20.13 -21.54 -52.43
N PHE A 65 20.78 -20.62 -53.14
CA PHE A 65 20.20 -19.86 -54.25
C PHE A 65 21.13 -19.93 -55.46
N LYS A 66 20.64 -20.48 -56.58
CA LYS A 66 21.41 -20.56 -57.82
C LYS A 66 21.41 -19.24 -58.59
N ARG A 67 22.59 -18.74 -58.98
CA ARG A 67 22.76 -17.48 -59.73
C ARG A 67 23.71 -17.68 -60.92
N VAL A 68 23.36 -17.11 -62.06
CA VAL A 68 24.20 -17.19 -63.27
C VAL A 68 25.13 -15.98 -63.40
N SER A 69 24.83 -14.88 -62.72
CA SER A 69 25.70 -13.71 -62.60
C SER A 69 26.46 -13.71 -61.27
N ALA A 70 27.52 -12.91 -61.18
CA ALA A 70 28.33 -12.75 -59.98
C ALA A 70 27.72 -11.74 -58.97
N ASP A 71 26.39 -11.75 -58.85
CA ASP A 71 25.63 -10.91 -57.95
C ASP A 71 24.27 -11.53 -57.58
N PHE A 72 23.69 -11.07 -56.47
CA PHE A 72 22.39 -11.49 -55.98
C PHE A 72 21.67 -10.35 -55.24
N ASP A 73 20.49 -9.97 -55.74
CA ASP A 73 19.53 -9.15 -54.98
C ASP A 73 18.87 -10.01 -53.89
N ALA A 74 19.31 -9.82 -52.65
CA ALA A 74 18.85 -10.57 -51.50
C ALA A 74 17.75 -9.86 -50.70
N THR A 75 17.13 -8.81 -51.25
CA THR A 75 16.12 -7.99 -50.55
C THR A 75 15.02 -8.83 -49.90
N SER A 76 14.48 -9.83 -50.61
CA SER A 76 13.40 -10.69 -50.09
C SER A 76 13.87 -11.72 -49.06
N VAL A 77 15.17 -11.98 -48.97
CA VAL A 77 15.76 -12.99 -48.06
C VAL A 77 16.30 -12.31 -46.80
N LEU A 78 16.80 -11.09 -46.93
CA LEU A 78 17.40 -10.30 -45.86
C LEU A 78 16.44 -9.26 -45.26
N SER A 79 15.15 -9.27 -45.64
CA SER A 79 14.16 -8.28 -45.17
C SER A 79 13.81 -8.42 -43.68
N GLY A 80 14.07 -9.57 -43.07
CA GLY A 80 13.84 -9.81 -41.64
C GLY A 80 15.03 -9.37 -40.79
N SER A 81 14.78 -9.07 -39.52
CA SER A 81 15.83 -8.78 -38.56
C SER A 81 16.69 -10.01 -38.25
N GLY A 82 18.01 -9.82 -38.09
CA GLY A 82 18.90 -10.81 -37.49
C GLY A 82 20.20 -11.06 -38.25
N LEU A 83 20.96 -12.06 -37.77
CA LEU A 83 22.27 -12.41 -38.29
C LEU A 83 22.17 -13.35 -39.51
N TYR A 84 22.81 -12.94 -40.60
CA TYR A 84 22.91 -13.72 -41.84
C TYR A 84 24.36 -14.09 -42.13
N LYS A 85 24.62 -15.38 -42.28
CA LYS A 85 25.88 -15.98 -42.71
C LYS A 85 25.82 -16.27 -44.19
N ILE A 86 26.68 -15.63 -44.97
CA ILE A 86 26.64 -15.63 -46.43
C ILE A 86 27.96 -16.17 -46.98
N LYS A 87 27.87 -17.15 -47.87
CA LYS A 87 29.02 -17.69 -48.60
C LYS A 87 28.62 -18.14 -50.00
N VAL A 88 29.56 -18.16 -50.93
CA VAL A 88 29.29 -18.45 -52.35
C VAL A 88 30.26 -19.48 -52.89
N CYS A 89 29.79 -20.43 -53.70
CA CYS A 89 30.65 -21.35 -54.46
C CYS A 89 30.25 -21.39 -55.94
N ALA A 90 31.21 -21.74 -56.80
CA ALA A 90 31.09 -21.73 -58.25
C ALA A 90 30.96 -23.16 -58.81
N TYR A 91 30.21 -23.31 -59.89
CA TYR A 91 29.90 -24.59 -60.54
C TYR A 91 29.95 -24.51 -62.06
N THR A 92 30.07 -25.67 -62.69
CA THR A 92 29.85 -25.87 -64.13
C THR A 92 28.59 -26.68 -64.39
N LEU A 93 27.91 -26.44 -65.52
CA LEU A 93 26.72 -27.19 -65.96
C LEU A 93 27.11 -28.54 -66.55
N SER A 94 28.22 -28.59 -67.29
CA SER A 94 28.71 -29.80 -67.97
C SER A 94 29.44 -30.77 -67.05
N GLY A 95 29.81 -30.35 -65.83
CA GLY A 95 30.70 -31.09 -64.95
C GLY A 95 32.15 -31.13 -65.43
N SER A 96 32.52 -30.28 -66.40
CA SER A 96 33.88 -30.20 -66.94
C SER A 96 34.93 -29.81 -65.89
N PHE A 97 34.48 -29.17 -64.80
CA PHE A 97 35.31 -28.84 -63.64
C PHE A 97 34.59 -29.27 -62.35
N LYS A 98 35.37 -29.70 -61.34
CA LYS A 98 34.87 -29.88 -59.98
C LYS A 98 34.41 -28.52 -59.41
N PRO A 99 33.31 -28.47 -58.64
CA PRO A 99 32.86 -27.24 -57.98
C PRO A 99 33.95 -26.63 -57.10
N SER A 100 33.95 -25.30 -56.97
CA SER A 100 34.89 -24.63 -56.07
C SER A 100 34.58 -24.94 -54.60
N GLY A 101 35.54 -24.65 -53.70
CA GLY A 101 35.19 -24.39 -52.30
C GLY A 101 34.28 -23.17 -52.18
N TYR A 102 33.63 -23.01 -51.02
CA TYR A 102 32.95 -21.75 -50.69
C TYR A 102 33.96 -20.62 -50.52
N SER A 103 33.56 -19.39 -50.84
CA SER A 103 34.25 -18.17 -50.41
C SER A 103 34.41 -18.15 -48.88
N ASP A 104 35.22 -17.20 -48.40
CA ASP A 104 35.14 -16.82 -46.99
C ASP A 104 33.70 -16.41 -46.66
N GLU A 105 33.22 -16.85 -45.49
CA GLU A 105 31.88 -16.53 -44.99
C GLU A 105 31.87 -15.09 -44.47
N ILE A 106 30.91 -14.29 -44.91
CA ILE A 106 30.64 -12.96 -44.34
C ILE A 106 29.42 -13.02 -43.43
N GLU A 107 29.45 -12.22 -42.37
CA GLU A 107 28.33 -12.02 -41.46
C GLU A 107 27.68 -10.65 -41.71
N PHE A 108 26.36 -10.66 -41.87
CA PHE A 108 25.55 -9.47 -42.02
C PHE A 108 24.47 -9.43 -40.95
N ASP A 109 24.59 -8.49 -40.02
CA ASP A 109 23.60 -8.25 -38.98
C ASP A 109 22.59 -7.19 -39.44
N ASN A 110 21.38 -7.63 -39.79
CA ASN A 110 20.29 -6.73 -40.17
C ASN A 110 19.48 -6.37 -38.92
N MET A 111 19.94 -5.37 -38.17
CA MET A 111 19.20 -4.91 -37.01
C MET A 111 18.08 -3.96 -37.40
N GLN A 112 16.84 -4.26 -36.99
CA GLN A 112 15.68 -3.39 -37.23
C GLN A 112 15.35 -2.54 -36.00
N LYS A 113 14.79 -1.36 -36.21
CA LYS A 113 14.38 -0.49 -35.10
C LYS A 113 13.00 -0.90 -34.58
N LEU A 114 12.85 -1.02 -33.26
CA LEU A 114 11.56 -1.29 -32.64
C LEU A 114 10.59 -0.11 -32.80
N GLY A 115 9.30 -0.42 -32.83
CA GLY A 115 8.24 0.58 -32.83
C GLY A 115 8.21 1.40 -31.54
N THR A 116 7.73 2.64 -31.61
CA THR A 116 7.65 3.53 -30.46
C THR A 116 6.39 3.25 -29.63
N PRO A 117 6.52 3.00 -28.31
CA PRO A 117 5.35 2.84 -27.45
C PRO A 117 4.62 4.18 -27.24
N ASN A 118 3.29 4.13 -27.12
CA ASN A 118 2.44 5.26 -26.76
C ASN A 118 2.10 5.20 -25.27
N LEU A 119 2.60 6.17 -24.50
CA LEU A 119 2.47 6.21 -23.05
C LEU A 119 1.22 7.00 -22.64
N VAL A 120 0.43 6.44 -21.75
CA VAL A 120 -0.81 7.02 -21.24
C VAL A 120 -0.79 6.97 -19.72
N LEU A 121 -1.26 8.05 -19.10
CA LEU A 121 -1.50 8.11 -17.66
C LEU A 121 -2.97 8.45 -17.42
N SER A 122 -3.70 7.53 -16.79
CA SER A 122 -5.10 7.72 -16.39
C SER A 122 -5.24 7.51 -14.88
N GLY A 123 -5.48 8.59 -14.14
CA GLY A 123 -5.48 8.57 -12.67
C GLY A 123 -4.10 8.23 -12.12
N TYR A 124 -3.95 7.01 -11.58
CA TYR A 124 -2.67 6.43 -11.13
C TYR A 124 -2.20 5.28 -12.02
N ASN A 125 -2.93 4.90 -13.07
CA ASN A 125 -2.50 3.86 -13.98
C ASN A 125 -1.62 4.47 -15.08
N LEU A 126 -0.32 4.15 -15.04
CA LEU A 126 0.63 4.42 -16.11
C LEU A 126 0.68 3.19 -17.03
N SER A 127 0.41 3.34 -18.32
CA SER A 127 0.39 2.22 -19.27
C SER A 127 0.81 2.60 -20.68
N TRP A 128 1.23 1.61 -21.46
CA TRP A 128 1.54 1.77 -22.87
C TRP A 128 1.12 0.55 -23.69
N ASN A 129 0.94 0.73 -25.00
CA ASN A 129 0.66 -0.38 -25.89
C ASN A 129 1.87 -1.32 -26.00
N ALA A 130 1.60 -2.62 -26.15
CA ALA A 130 2.63 -3.57 -26.52
C ALA A 130 3.19 -3.21 -27.91
N VAL A 131 4.50 -3.35 -28.07
CA VAL A 131 5.22 -3.15 -29.33
C VAL A 131 5.66 -4.51 -29.86
N GLU A 132 5.41 -4.76 -31.15
CA GLU A 132 5.81 -6.00 -31.81
C GLU A 132 7.33 -6.21 -31.72
N ASN A 133 7.74 -7.44 -31.44
CA ASN A 133 9.15 -7.85 -31.24
C ASN A 133 9.88 -7.19 -30.04
N ALA A 134 9.19 -6.38 -29.22
CA ALA A 134 9.77 -5.86 -27.99
C ALA A 134 9.68 -6.92 -26.87
N GLU A 135 10.84 -7.34 -26.35
CA GLU A 135 10.92 -8.25 -25.19
C GLU A 135 10.89 -7.49 -23.86
N TYR A 136 11.43 -6.26 -23.85
CA TYR A 136 11.57 -5.42 -22.66
C TYR A 136 11.33 -3.96 -22.99
N TYR A 137 10.92 -3.22 -21.97
CA TYR A 137 10.81 -1.77 -21.99
C TYR A 137 11.74 -1.17 -20.95
N THR A 138 12.24 0.03 -21.22
CA THR A 138 12.88 0.88 -20.23
C THR A 138 11.98 2.07 -19.95
N LEU A 139 11.41 2.12 -18.74
CA LEU A 139 10.68 3.26 -18.22
C LEU A 139 11.69 4.26 -17.64
N LEU A 140 11.56 5.53 -18.01
CA LEU A 140 12.26 6.66 -17.42
C LEU A 140 11.31 7.36 -16.46
N VAL A 141 11.69 7.45 -15.19
CA VAL A 141 11.01 8.24 -14.16
C VAL A 141 11.97 9.34 -13.74
N ASN A 142 11.65 10.59 -14.06
CA ASN A 142 12.54 11.73 -13.86
C ASN A 142 13.97 11.52 -14.42
N GLY A 143 14.06 10.78 -15.54
CA GLY A 143 15.33 10.42 -16.19
C GLY A 143 16.02 9.16 -15.64
N ILE A 144 15.57 8.62 -14.50
CA ILE A 144 16.07 7.37 -13.94
C ILE A 144 15.46 6.19 -14.68
N LYS A 145 16.28 5.23 -15.10
CA LYS A 145 15.89 4.10 -15.96
C LYS A 145 15.49 2.86 -15.14
N PHE A 146 14.38 2.24 -15.54
CA PHE A 146 13.85 1.02 -14.97
C PHE A 146 13.47 0.05 -16.09
N VAL A 147 14.10 -1.13 -16.12
CA VAL A 147 13.81 -2.15 -17.12
C VAL A 147 12.65 -3.03 -16.64
N THR A 148 11.71 -3.33 -17.53
CA THR A 148 10.51 -4.12 -17.21
C THR A 148 10.01 -4.90 -18.42
N MET A 149 9.33 -6.03 -18.18
CA MET A 149 8.53 -6.74 -19.18
C MET A 149 7.05 -6.32 -19.15
N GLN A 150 6.62 -5.65 -18.08
CA GLN A 150 5.26 -5.17 -17.93
C GLN A 150 5.04 -3.90 -18.76
N ASN A 151 3.80 -3.68 -19.21
CA ASN A 151 3.39 -2.50 -19.95
C ASN A 151 2.40 -1.61 -19.21
N SER A 152 2.21 -1.84 -17.90
CA SER A 152 1.38 -1.01 -17.04
C SER A 152 1.83 -1.10 -15.59
N PHE A 153 1.66 -0.01 -14.85
CA PHE A 153 1.87 0.11 -13.41
C PHE A 153 0.78 0.96 -12.76
N ASP A 154 0.34 0.53 -11.59
CA ASP A 154 -0.48 1.35 -10.69
C ASP A 154 0.43 2.12 -9.74
N LEU A 155 0.56 3.43 -9.97
CA LEU A 155 1.44 4.33 -9.22
C LEU A 155 1.03 4.50 -7.75
N ALA A 156 -0.20 4.12 -7.37
CA ALA A 156 -0.65 4.13 -5.98
C ALA A 156 -0.21 2.87 -5.20
N LYS A 157 0.28 1.84 -5.91
CA LYS A 157 0.73 0.57 -5.33
C LYS A 157 2.24 0.47 -5.36
N GLU A 158 2.74 -0.58 -4.70
CA GLU A 158 4.15 -0.93 -4.77
C GLU A 158 4.58 -1.19 -6.20
N ASN A 159 5.68 -0.56 -6.61
CA ASN A 159 6.20 -0.62 -7.96
C ASN A 159 7.73 -0.39 -7.92
N PRO A 160 8.47 -0.88 -8.93
CA PRO A 160 9.94 -0.91 -8.87
C PRO A 160 10.63 0.46 -8.94
N PHE A 161 9.88 1.54 -9.13
CA PHE A 161 10.40 2.90 -9.29
C PHE A 161 9.75 3.90 -8.31
N LYS A 162 9.12 3.40 -7.24
CA LYS A 162 8.40 4.22 -6.26
C LYS A 162 9.30 5.27 -5.61
N ASP A 163 10.55 4.91 -5.31
CA ASP A 163 11.54 5.81 -4.72
C ASP A 163 12.05 6.90 -5.68
N ALA A 164 11.82 6.73 -7.00
CA ALA A 164 12.12 7.77 -7.99
C ALA A 164 10.98 8.79 -8.14
N ILE A 165 9.82 8.54 -7.52
CA ILE A 165 8.73 9.52 -7.45
C ILE A 165 9.06 10.54 -6.36
N ILE A 166 9.14 11.81 -6.75
CA ILE A 166 9.41 12.93 -5.87
C ILE A 166 8.08 13.55 -5.46
N PHE A 167 7.77 13.51 -4.16
CA PHE A 167 6.60 14.17 -3.60
C PHE A 167 6.80 15.69 -3.52
N GLY A 168 5.74 16.45 -3.77
CA GLY A 168 5.79 17.91 -3.86
C GLY A 168 6.23 18.44 -5.23
N GLU A 169 6.47 17.55 -6.21
CA GLU A 169 6.96 17.93 -7.54
C GLU A 169 6.18 17.24 -8.68
N GLU A 170 6.31 17.82 -9.88
CA GLU A 170 5.81 17.19 -11.11
C GLU A 170 6.80 16.12 -11.59
N ASN A 171 6.34 14.87 -11.61
CA ASN A 171 7.12 13.71 -12.02
C ASN A 171 6.89 13.42 -13.49
N LYS A 172 7.96 13.19 -14.25
CA LYS A 172 7.92 12.92 -15.69
C LYS A 172 8.16 11.46 -15.99
N PHE A 173 7.35 10.91 -16.88
CA PHE A 173 7.42 9.51 -17.31
C PHE A 173 7.57 9.43 -18.82
N GLN A 174 8.49 8.60 -19.28
CA GLN A 174 8.70 8.24 -20.68
C GLN A 174 9.09 6.77 -20.77
N VAL A 175 8.84 6.11 -21.90
CA VAL A 175 9.21 4.70 -22.07
C VAL A 175 9.74 4.46 -23.49
N PHE A 176 10.68 3.54 -23.64
CA PHE A 176 11.12 3.05 -24.94
C PHE A 176 11.33 1.53 -24.88
N CYS A 177 11.23 0.86 -26.02
CA CYS A 177 11.54 -0.55 -26.15
C CYS A 177 13.06 -0.75 -26.17
N SER A 178 13.56 -1.67 -25.35
CA SER A 178 14.99 -1.91 -25.21
C SER A 178 15.53 -2.79 -26.34
N LYS A 179 16.78 -2.51 -26.75
CA LYS A 179 17.55 -3.28 -27.73
C LYS A 179 17.58 -4.76 -27.34
N THR A 180 17.35 -5.65 -28.31
CA THR A 180 17.56 -7.09 -28.21
C THR A 180 18.65 -7.56 -29.19
N SER A 181 18.83 -8.86 -29.36
CA SER A 181 19.85 -9.42 -30.27
C SER A 181 19.68 -8.96 -31.71
N ASN A 182 18.44 -8.86 -32.21
CA ASN A 182 18.13 -8.55 -33.60
C ASN A 182 17.52 -7.15 -33.79
N TYR A 183 17.26 -6.41 -32.71
CA TYR A 183 16.52 -5.15 -32.79
C TYR A 183 17.20 -4.02 -32.00
N LEU A 184 17.26 -2.84 -32.62
CA LEU A 184 17.64 -1.58 -31.98
C LEU A 184 16.55 -1.05 -31.05
N ASN A 185 16.94 -0.18 -30.10
CA ASN A 185 15.99 0.56 -29.27
C ASN A 185 14.95 1.29 -30.14
N SER A 186 13.71 1.39 -29.65
CA SER A 186 12.74 2.31 -30.23
C SER A 186 13.12 3.77 -29.95
N ASP A 187 12.40 4.72 -30.55
CA ASP A 187 12.38 6.09 -30.04
C ASP A 187 11.68 6.14 -28.67
N LEU A 188 11.89 7.24 -27.94
CA LEU A 188 11.15 7.53 -26.72
C LEU A 188 9.67 7.78 -27.02
N SER A 189 8.80 7.32 -26.13
CA SER A 189 7.38 7.69 -26.12
C SER A 189 7.20 9.20 -25.94
N ASN A 190 5.95 9.64 -26.09
CA ASN A 190 5.50 10.90 -25.50
C ASN A 190 5.78 10.94 -23.99
N THR A 191 5.93 12.15 -23.46
CA THR A 191 6.07 12.38 -22.01
C THR A 191 4.69 12.56 -21.40
N VAL A 192 4.44 11.88 -20.29
CA VAL A 192 3.31 12.17 -19.39
C VAL A 192 3.84 12.61 -18.04
N SER A 193 3.08 13.46 -17.36
CA SER A 193 3.49 14.02 -16.07
C SER A 193 2.43 13.80 -15.00
N LYS A 194 2.86 13.65 -13.75
CA LYS A 194 1.97 13.63 -12.59
C LYS A 194 2.59 14.34 -11.39
N TYR A 195 1.83 15.25 -10.78
CA TYR A 195 2.15 15.79 -9.48
C TYR A 195 1.72 14.83 -8.38
N PHE A 196 2.61 14.53 -7.43
CA PHE A 196 2.30 13.76 -6.23
C PHE A 196 2.39 14.68 -5.02
N ALA A 197 1.28 14.88 -4.31
CA ALA A 197 1.22 15.75 -3.14
C ALA A 197 2.10 15.23 -2.01
N GLN A 198 2.76 16.13 -1.28
CA GLN A 198 3.54 15.75 -0.11
C GLN A 198 2.62 15.37 1.04
N ILE A 199 2.91 14.26 1.73
CA ILE A 199 2.14 13.86 2.90
C ILE A 199 2.53 14.76 4.08
N LEU A 200 1.54 15.35 4.76
CA LEU A 200 1.79 16.17 5.95
C LEU A 200 2.36 15.32 7.09
N PRO A 201 3.36 15.85 7.85
CA PRO A 201 3.77 15.22 9.10
C PRO A 201 2.61 15.20 10.12
N GLU A 202 2.62 14.18 10.97
CA GLU A 202 1.66 14.05 12.06
C GLU A 202 1.83 15.20 13.08
N PRO A 203 0.74 15.69 13.70
CA PRO A 203 0.86 16.59 14.85
C PRO A 203 1.62 15.92 16.00
N THR A 204 2.45 16.70 16.71
CA THR A 204 3.28 16.21 17.82
C THR A 204 2.93 16.90 19.12
N ASN A 205 3.42 16.38 20.25
CA ASN A 205 3.15 16.94 21.59
C ASN A 205 1.66 17.16 21.87
N VAL A 206 0.82 16.23 21.39
CA VAL A 206 -0.61 16.24 21.67
C VAL A 206 -0.81 16.02 23.16
N LYS A 207 -1.61 16.87 23.79
CA LYS A 207 -1.91 16.79 25.22
C LYS A 207 -3.27 17.39 25.53
N VAL A 208 -3.91 16.86 26.56
CA VAL A 208 -5.15 17.40 27.12
C VAL A 208 -4.91 17.69 28.60
N GLU A 209 -4.99 18.96 28.98
CA GLU A 209 -4.71 19.43 30.35
C GLU A 209 -5.96 20.10 30.95
N TYR A 210 -6.24 19.81 32.23
CA TYR A 210 -7.30 20.49 32.96
C TYR A 210 -6.76 21.75 33.65
N SER A 211 -7.30 22.91 33.31
CA SER A 211 -6.95 24.19 33.96
C SER A 211 -8.19 25.02 34.30
N ASN A 212 -8.97 25.38 33.28
CA ASN A 212 -10.28 26.03 33.38
C ASN A 212 -11.21 25.45 32.30
N GLY A 213 -11.29 24.12 32.28
CA GLY A 213 -11.73 23.33 31.13
C GLY A 213 -10.64 22.36 30.69
N TYR A 214 -11.00 21.44 29.79
CA TYR A 214 -10.12 20.46 29.19
C TYR A 214 -9.52 21.05 27.92
N ILE A 215 -8.27 21.48 28.01
CA ILE A 215 -7.58 22.18 26.93
C ILE A 215 -6.75 21.20 26.13
N LEU A 216 -7.13 20.98 24.87
CA LEU A 216 -6.31 20.29 23.89
C LEU A 216 -5.22 21.23 23.39
N SER A 217 -3.97 20.77 23.34
CA SER A 217 -2.91 21.47 22.63
C SER A 217 -1.96 20.51 21.91
N PHE A 218 -1.36 20.97 20.82
CA PHE A 218 -0.39 20.22 20.02
C PHE A 218 0.47 21.14 19.14
N ASN A 219 1.56 20.59 18.61
CA ASN A 219 2.42 21.22 17.62
C ASN A 219 2.03 20.74 16.21
N ALA A 220 1.81 21.68 15.30
CA ALA A 220 1.46 21.40 13.90
C ALA A 220 2.57 21.78 12.92
N PRO A 221 2.70 21.09 11.77
CA PRO A 221 3.53 21.53 10.65
C PRO A 221 3.07 22.90 10.12
N GLN A 222 4.01 23.75 9.69
CA GLN A 222 3.69 25.09 9.16
C GLN A 222 2.79 25.06 7.91
N SER A 223 2.85 23.99 7.13
CA SER A 223 2.01 23.80 5.94
C SER A 223 0.58 23.37 6.26
N ALA A 224 0.28 22.92 7.49
CA ALA A 224 -1.06 22.48 7.87
C ALA A 224 -1.99 23.68 8.05
N GLN A 225 -3.20 23.57 7.50
CA GLN A 225 -4.19 24.64 7.55
C GLN A 225 -5.40 24.29 8.43
N SER A 226 -5.73 23.01 8.57
CA SER A 226 -6.80 22.54 9.45
C SER A 226 -6.52 21.12 9.93
N PHE A 227 -7.24 20.71 10.97
CA PHE A 227 -7.02 19.42 11.62
C PHE A 227 -8.32 18.66 11.81
N THR A 228 -8.22 17.34 11.91
CA THR A 228 -9.28 16.48 12.41
C THR A 228 -8.92 16.03 13.81
N LEU A 229 -9.71 16.45 14.78
CA LEU A 229 -9.70 15.97 16.15
C LEU A 229 -10.56 14.71 16.24
N LYS A 230 -10.00 13.64 16.79
CA LYS A 230 -10.72 12.41 17.13
C LYS A 230 -10.78 12.28 18.66
N ILE A 231 -12.00 12.09 19.18
CA ILE A 231 -12.27 11.77 20.58
C ILE A 231 -13.07 10.47 20.58
N ASP A 232 -12.44 9.39 21.05
CA ASP A 232 -12.92 8.02 20.88
C ASP A 232 -13.28 7.74 19.41
N ASP A 233 -14.55 7.50 19.08
CA ASP A 233 -15.00 7.25 17.70
C ASP A 233 -15.55 8.50 17.00
N LYS A 234 -15.68 9.62 17.71
CA LYS A 234 -16.23 10.88 17.17
C LYS A 234 -15.12 11.74 16.57
N THR A 235 -15.40 12.43 15.47
CA THR A 235 -14.45 13.34 14.81
C THR A 235 -15.00 14.75 14.66
N TYR A 236 -14.11 15.72 14.74
CA TYR A 236 -14.41 17.15 14.66
C TYR A 236 -13.34 17.85 13.81
N THR A 237 -13.75 18.75 12.92
CA THR A 237 -12.81 19.62 12.21
C THR A 237 -12.48 20.84 13.06
N ILE A 238 -11.19 21.10 13.27
CA ILE A 238 -10.68 22.23 14.06
C ILE A 238 -9.62 23.01 13.26
N GLN A 239 -9.40 24.27 13.63
CA GLN A 239 -8.42 25.16 13.01
C GLN A 239 -7.28 25.51 13.97
N ASP A 240 -7.61 25.64 15.26
CA ASP A 240 -6.64 26.01 16.28
C ASP A 240 -5.90 24.80 16.83
N THR A 241 -4.64 25.02 17.21
CA THR A 241 -3.81 24.00 17.87
C THR A 241 -3.86 24.08 19.40
N ASN A 242 -4.69 24.97 19.93
CA ASN A 242 -4.96 25.14 21.35
C ASN A 242 -6.44 25.52 21.52
N LEU A 243 -7.26 24.62 22.05
CA LEU A 243 -8.70 24.84 22.22
C LEU A 243 -9.27 24.12 23.44
N ASP A 244 -10.36 24.67 23.99
CA ASP A 244 -11.19 24.00 24.98
C ASP A 244 -12.10 22.97 24.30
N ILE A 245 -12.02 21.71 24.76
CA ILE A 245 -12.81 20.58 24.28
C ILE A 245 -13.80 20.07 25.34
N SER A 246 -14.04 20.82 26.42
CA SER A 246 -14.91 20.42 27.54
C SER A 246 -16.34 20.06 27.12
N ASP A 247 -16.86 20.71 26.08
CA ASP A 247 -18.18 20.45 25.51
C ASP A 247 -18.24 19.17 24.65
N LYS A 248 -17.09 18.60 24.29
CA LYS A 248 -16.95 17.43 23.40
C LYS A 248 -16.60 16.15 24.14
N ILE A 249 -16.28 16.24 25.43
CA ILE A 249 -15.96 15.10 26.30
C ILE A 249 -17.06 14.92 27.34
N GLU A 250 -17.47 13.68 27.55
CA GLU A 250 -18.44 13.31 28.58
C GLU A 250 -17.70 12.93 29.87
N ILE A 251 -18.41 12.60 30.96
CA ILE A 251 -17.75 12.09 32.17
C ILE A 251 -17.18 10.71 31.89
N GLY A 252 -15.93 10.49 32.27
CA GLY A 252 -15.22 9.24 32.03
C GLY A 252 -13.88 9.42 31.34
N LYS A 253 -13.31 8.29 30.94
CA LYS A 253 -12.02 8.21 30.24
C LYS A 253 -12.24 8.30 28.73
N HIS A 254 -11.42 9.11 28.08
CA HIS A 254 -11.45 9.35 26.65
C HIS A 254 -10.07 9.23 26.03
N LYS A 255 -10.03 8.80 24.77
CA LYS A 255 -8.83 8.81 23.94
C LYS A 255 -8.91 9.93 22.92
N VAL A 256 -7.84 10.70 22.81
CA VAL A 256 -7.77 11.87 21.94
C VAL A 256 -6.58 11.75 20.99
N SER A 257 -6.82 12.00 19.71
CA SER A 257 -5.76 12.11 18.71
C SER A 257 -6.13 13.16 17.66
N VAL A 258 -5.12 13.66 16.94
CA VAL A 258 -5.30 14.68 15.91
C VAL A 258 -4.54 14.33 14.64
N LYS A 259 -5.08 14.66 13.48
CA LYS A 259 -4.36 14.63 12.19
C LYS A 259 -4.44 15.97 11.47
N CYS A 260 -3.46 16.25 10.62
CA CYS A 260 -3.52 17.34 9.66
C CYS A 260 -4.42 16.94 8.49
N ASN A 261 -5.29 17.84 8.06
CA ASN A 261 -6.11 17.63 6.87
C ASN A 261 -5.34 18.03 5.59
N ALA A 262 -5.75 17.47 4.46
CA ALA A 262 -5.22 17.81 3.15
C ALA A 262 -5.32 19.32 2.85
N VAL A 263 -4.34 19.83 2.10
CA VAL A 263 -4.23 21.25 1.73
C VAL A 263 -4.28 21.39 0.22
N TYR A 264 -5.13 22.30 -0.24
CA TYR A 264 -5.40 22.54 -1.65
C TYR A 264 -5.04 23.97 -2.04
N ASP A 265 -4.55 24.13 -3.27
CA ASP A 265 -4.44 25.42 -3.96
C ASP A 265 -5.38 25.38 -5.18
N GLY A 266 -6.58 25.97 -5.02
CA GLY A 266 -7.70 25.75 -5.94
C GLY A 266 -8.12 24.27 -5.96
N GLU A 267 -8.10 23.66 -7.15
CA GLU A 267 -8.39 22.22 -7.33
C GLU A 267 -7.15 21.32 -7.13
N LYS A 268 -5.95 21.91 -6.99
CA LYS A 268 -4.71 21.16 -6.90
C LYS A 268 -4.44 20.75 -5.44
N LEU A 269 -4.38 19.44 -5.19
CA LEU A 269 -3.90 18.90 -3.92
C LEU A 269 -2.40 19.21 -3.77
N MET A 270 -2.05 20.05 -2.80
CA MET A 270 -0.66 20.45 -2.52
C MET A 270 -0.02 19.53 -1.50
N PHE A 271 -0.75 19.25 -0.43
CA PHE A 271 -0.35 18.33 0.61
C PHE A 271 -1.48 17.35 0.93
N ASP A 272 -1.15 16.07 1.02
CA ASP A 272 -2.08 15.03 1.46
C ASP A 272 -2.16 15.02 3.00
N GLU A 273 -3.24 14.47 3.53
CA GLU A 273 -3.48 14.41 4.97
C GLU A 273 -2.43 13.58 5.71
N SER A 274 -2.20 13.90 6.99
CA SER A 274 -1.34 13.08 7.85
C SER A 274 -2.13 11.88 8.40
N LYS A 275 -1.42 10.91 8.97
CA LYS A 275 -2.05 9.98 9.91
C LYS A 275 -2.45 10.71 11.19
N PHE A 276 -3.29 10.07 12.00
CA PHE A 276 -3.53 10.51 13.37
C PHE A 276 -2.25 10.36 14.19
N SER A 277 -2.02 11.34 15.07
CA SER A 277 -1.02 11.27 16.13
C SER A 277 -1.25 10.04 17.01
N GLU A 278 -0.24 9.72 17.83
CA GLU A 278 -0.44 8.85 18.99
C GLU A 278 -1.62 9.32 19.84
N GLU A 279 -2.36 8.36 20.40
CA GLU A 279 -3.51 8.63 21.25
C GLU A 279 -3.05 9.06 22.65
N VAL A 280 -3.61 10.17 23.15
CA VAL A 280 -3.48 10.57 24.54
C VAL A 280 -4.77 10.31 25.31
N SER A 281 -4.63 9.88 26.55
CA SER A 281 -5.77 9.65 27.43
C SER A 281 -6.07 10.86 28.29
N CYS A 282 -7.33 11.22 28.43
CA CYS A 282 -7.80 12.17 29.42
C CYS A 282 -9.02 11.62 30.17
N GLU A 283 -9.27 12.12 31.37
CA GLU A 283 -10.39 11.68 32.19
C GLU A 283 -11.17 12.88 32.70
N ARG A 284 -12.46 12.93 32.36
CA ARG A 284 -13.40 13.90 32.90
C ARG A 284 -14.02 13.37 34.17
N LEU A 285 -13.65 13.98 35.30
CA LEU A 285 -14.19 13.64 36.59
C LEU A 285 -15.51 14.38 36.84
N PRO A 286 -16.50 13.74 37.50
CA PRO A 286 -17.68 14.45 37.98
C PRO A 286 -17.31 15.55 38.98
N SER A 287 -18.03 16.68 38.95
CA SER A 287 -17.81 17.78 39.89
C SER A 287 -18.05 17.41 41.35
N PHE A 288 -18.88 16.39 41.64
CA PHE A 288 -19.13 15.91 43.01
C PHE A 288 -17.95 15.16 43.65
N MET A 289 -16.87 14.87 42.92
CA MET A 289 -15.72 14.16 43.48
C MET A 289 -15.14 14.93 44.66
N GLY A 290 -15.01 14.26 45.81
CA GLY A 290 -14.57 14.89 47.07
C GLY A 290 -15.66 15.66 47.83
N GLN A 291 -16.89 15.74 47.31
CA GLN A 291 -18.04 16.34 47.99
C GLN A 291 -18.85 15.29 48.75
N ARG A 292 -19.72 15.73 49.67
CA ARG A 292 -20.66 14.90 50.42
C ARG A 292 -22.09 15.32 50.10
N VAL A 293 -23.00 14.35 50.05
CA VAL A 293 -24.44 14.64 50.03
C VAL A 293 -24.83 15.27 51.37
N HIS A 294 -25.66 16.31 51.36
CA HIS A 294 -26.07 17.08 52.53
C HIS A 294 -27.60 17.32 52.56
N ASP A 295 -28.06 17.99 53.62
CA ASP A 295 -29.48 18.28 53.90
C ASP A 295 -30.38 17.04 53.97
N ILE A 296 -29.85 15.95 54.52
CA ILE A 296 -30.57 14.69 54.69
C ILE A 296 -31.69 14.86 55.73
N LYS A 297 -32.92 14.50 55.34
CA LYS A 297 -34.11 14.56 56.20
C LYS A 297 -35.04 13.38 55.93
N ILE A 298 -35.70 12.91 56.98
CA ILE A 298 -36.79 11.94 56.87
C ILE A 298 -38.04 12.53 57.48
N GLU A 299 -39.07 12.71 56.65
CA GLU A 299 -40.38 13.23 57.07
C GLU A 299 -41.47 12.39 56.43
N ASN A 300 -42.46 11.95 57.23
CA ASN A 300 -43.60 11.15 56.76
C ASN A 300 -43.21 9.90 55.94
N GLY A 301 -42.10 9.25 56.29
CA GLY A 301 -41.62 8.05 55.58
C GLY A 301 -40.88 8.33 54.28
N MET A 302 -40.61 9.60 53.94
CA MET A 302 -39.83 10.00 52.77
C MET A 302 -38.45 10.51 53.19
N LEU A 303 -37.40 9.88 52.70
CA LEU A 303 -36.03 10.39 52.77
C LEU A 303 -35.84 11.43 51.67
N THR A 304 -35.24 12.58 51.98
CA THR A 304 -34.90 13.65 51.02
C THR A 304 -33.50 14.19 51.29
N PHE A 305 -32.83 14.71 50.26
CA PHE A 305 -31.47 15.27 50.34
C PHE A 305 -31.20 16.23 49.17
N SER A 306 -30.14 17.03 49.27
CA SER A 306 -29.73 17.97 48.21
C SER A 306 -28.99 17.25 47.07
N PRO A 307 -29.26 17.57 45.79
CA PRO A 307 -28.55 16.97 44.66
C PRO A 307 -27.10 17.44 44.59
N LEU A 308 -26.22 16.55 44.14
CA LEU A 308 -24.88 16.92 43.68
C LEU A 308 -24.86 17.01 42.15
N ALA A 309 -24.22 18.05 41.61
CA ALA A 309 -24.03 18.21 40.17
C ALA A 309 -23.28 17.00 39.59
N ASP A 310 -23.62 16.61 38.36
CA ASP A 310 -23.10 15.43 37.65
C ASP A 310 -23.49 14.06 38.23
N ALA A 311 -24.24 13.98 39.34
CA ALA A 311 -24.74 12.71 39.86
C ALA A 311 -25.88 12.16 38.99
N LEU A 312 -25.82 10.87 38.63
CA LEU A 312 -26.88 10.16 37.90
C LEU A 312 -27.72 9.24 38.79
N SER A 313 -27.19 8.90 39.97
CA SER A 313 -27.87 8.09 40.98
C SER A 313 -27.27 8.30 42.36
N TYR A 314 -27.94 7.78 43.39
CA TYR A 314 -27.52 7.79 44.77
C TYR A 314 -27.65 6.40 45.37
N VAL A 315 -26.63 5.98 46.10
CA VAL A 315 -26.67 4.78 46.94
C VAL A 315 -26.98 5.22 48.36
N ILE A 316 -28.07 4.70 48.91
CA ILE A 316 -28.54 4.96 50.26
C ILE A 316 -28.25 3.70 51.08
N ASP A 317 -27.39 3.81 52.08
CA ASP A 317 -27.17 2.79 53.09
C ASP A 317 -28.03 3.11 54.32
N ILE A 318 -28.84 2.15 54.76
CA ILE A 318 -29.62 2.21 55.99
C ILE A 318 -29.25 0.99 56.84
N ASN A 319 -28.56 1.22 57.96
CA ASN A 319 -28.08 0.18 58.88
C ASN A 319 -27.32 -0.97 58.17
N GLY A 320 -26.52 -0.67 57.15
CA GLY A 320 -25.73 -1.64 56.38
C GLY A 320 -26.48 -2.28 55.20
N THR A 321 -27.74 -1.93 54.97
CA THR A 321 -28.50 -2.37 53.78
C THR A 321 -28.56 -1.26 52.75
N THR A 322 -28.17 -1.56 51.51
CA THR A 322 -28.07 -0.54 50.45
C THR A 322 -29.27 -0.54 49.51
N TYR A 323 -29.63 0.66 49.08
CA TYR A 323 -30.70 0.96 48.13
C TYR A 323 -30.18 1.94 47.09
N VAL A 324 -30.78 1.96 45.90
CA VAL A 324 -30.36 2.87 44.82
C VAL A 324 -31.56 3.66 44.31
N THR A 325 -31.38 4.97 44.16
CA THR A 325 -32.37 5.86 43.56
C THR A 325 -31.71 6.76 42.52
N LYS A 326 -32.48 7.22 41.53
CA LYS A 326 -32.05 8.29 40.61
C LYS A 326 -32.55 9.66 41.04
N ASP A 327 -33.50 9.68 41.97
CA ASP A 327 -34.12 10.88 42.50
C ASP A 327 -33.40 11.36 43.76
N THR A 328 -33.67 12.60 44.16
CA THR A 328 -33.17 13.15 45.43
C THR A 328 -34.07 12.83 46.62
N PHE A 329 -34.86 11.77 46.49
CA PHE A 329 -35.74 11.25 47.52
C PHE A 329 -35.91 9.74 47.40
N TYR A 330 -36.36 9.10 48.48
CA TYR A 330 -36.63 7.66 48.53
C TYR A 330 -37.67 7.32 49.60
N ASP A 331 -38.66 6.50 49.24
CA ASP A 331 -39.68 6.02 50.19
C ASP A 331 -39.06 4.97 51.12
N VAL A 332 -38.94 5.35 52.39
CA VAL A 332 -38.40 4.52 53.46
C VAL A 332 -39.48 3.99 54.40
N SER A 333 -40.76 4.23 54.12
CA SER A 333 -41.88 3.86 55.00
C SER A 333 -41.94 2.37 55.37
N LYS A 334 -41.53 1.50 54.42
CA LYS A 334 -41.47 0.04 54.64
C LYS A 334 -40.14 -0.44 55.20
N ILE A 335 -39.11 0.40 55.19
CA ILE A 335 -37.76 0.09 55.68
C ILE A 335 -37.62 0.53 57.13
N ILE A 336 -38.15 1.71 57.44
CA ILE A 336 -38.15 2.35 58.75
C ILE A 336 -39.55 2.21 59.36
N SER A 337 -39.96 0.96 59.60
CA SER A 337 -41.31 0.61 60.07
C SER A 337 -41.39 0.26 61.57
N GLY A 338 -40.24 0.11 62.23
CA GLY A 338 -40.14 -0.26 63.65
C GLY A 338 -39.64 0.88 64.52
N VAL A 339 -39.72 0.70 65.84
CA VAL A 339 -39.05 1.59 66.80
C VAL A 339 -37.58 1.24 66.90
N GLY A 340 -36.72 2.24 66.74
CA GLY A 340 -35.29 2.04 66.76
C GLY A 340 -34.49 3.26 66.29
N LYS A 341 -33.18 3.06 66.26
CA LYS A 341 -32.22 3.98 65.64
C LYS A 341 -31.91 3.48 64.22
N TYR A 342 -31.96 4.38 63.26
CA TYR A 342 -31.61 4.12 61.87
C TYR A 342 -30.49 5.08 61.47
N GLU A 343 -29.37 4.52 61.04
CA GLU A 343 -28.21 5.24 60.53
C GLU A 343 -28.30 5.25 59.02
N VAL A 344 -28.30 6.44 58.43
CA VAL A 344 -28.46 6.66 57.00
C VAL A 344 -27.22 7.34 56.45
N VAL A 345 -26.63 6.75 55.41
CA VAL A 345 -25.49 7.31 54.68
C VAL A 345 -25.81 7.31 53.19
N ILE A 346 -25.57 8.43 52.52
CA ILE A 346 -25.89 8.59 51.09
C ILE A 346 -24.61 8.89 50.31
N THR A 347 -24.40 8.19 49.21
CA THR A 347 -23.27 8.40 48.28
C THR A 347 -23.79 8.67 46.88
N ALA A 348 -23.38 9.78 46.26
CA ALA A 348 -23.72 10.06 44.86
C ALA A 348 -22.87 9.23 43.91
N LYS A 349 -23.44 8.84 42.77
CA LYS A 349 -22.81 8.00 41.75
C LYS A 349 -23.02 8.53 40.33
N ASN A 350 -21.97 8.39 39.53
CA ASN A 350 -22.02 8.48 38.06
C ASN A 350 -21.06 7.43 37.50
N GLY A 351 -21.58 6.32 36.99
CA GLY A 351 -20.78 5.14 36.63
C GLY A 351 -20.00 4.60 37.84
N GLU A 352 -18.69 4.45 37.67
CA GLU A 352 -17.76 3.99 38.72
C GLU A 352 -17.34 5.11 39.69
N TYR A 353 -17.65 6.37 39.39
CA TYR A 353 -17.28 7.50 40.24
C TYR A 353 -18.28 7.66 41.40
N THR A 354 -17.74 7.88 42.60
CA THR A 354 -18.53 8.06 43.82
C THR A 354 -18.12 9.33 44.56
N SER A 355 -19.09 10.04 45.13
CA SER A 355 -18.80 11.11 46.09
C SER A 355 -18.15 10.54 47.36
N LEU A 356 -17.72 11.41 48.27
CA LEU A 356 -17.56 10.98 49.66
C LEU A 356 -18.95 10.57 50.20
N PRO A 357 -19.03 9.60 51.12
CA PRO A 357 -20.28 9.30 51.82
C PRO A 357 -20.80 10.56 52.51
N SER A 358 -22.11 10.71 52.69
CA SER A 358 -22.63 11.78 53.55
C SER A 358 -22.09 11.67 54.97
N GLU A 359 -22.26 12.71 55.77
CA GLU A 359 -22.24 12.54 57.22
C GLU A 359 -23.35 11.56 57.62
N GLU A 360 -23.12 10.78 58.67
CA GLU A 360 -24.10 9.81 59.16
C GLU A 360 -25.33 10.57 59.70
N TYR A 361 -26.49 10.33 59.07
CA TYR A 361 -27.76 10.86 59.54
C TYR A 361 -28.46 9.83 60.42
N THR A 362 -28.65 10.17 61.70
CA THR A 362 -29.40 9.32 62.64
C THR A 362 -30.87 9.73 62.68
N TYR A 363 -31.76 8.81 62.29
CA TYR A 363 -33.20 8.92 62.50
C TYR A 363 -33.68 8.01 63.63
N LYS A 364 -34.57 8.51 64.49
CA LYS A 364 -35.13 7.76 65.62
C LYS A 364 -36.64 7.74 65.55
N THR A 365 -37.21 6.56 65.61
CA THR A 365 -38.65 6.35 65.75
C THR A 365 -38.97 5.96 67.19
N THR A 366 -40.05 6.51 67.74
CA THR A 366 -40.56 6.16 69.08
C THR A 366 -42.05 5.84 68.99
N TRP A 367 -42.53 4.97 69.88
CA TRP A 367 -43.96 4.75 70.05
C TRP A 367 -44.52 5.96 70.79
N GLN A 368 -45.56 6.59 70.23
CA GLN A 368 -46.50 7.32 71.07
C GLN A 368 -47.48 6.32 71.67
N LEU A 369 -47.33 6.08 72.97
CA LEU A 369 -48.27 5.26 73.72
C LEU A 369 -49.62 5.97 73.76
N SER A 370 -50.70 5.23 73.48
CA SER A 370 -52.06 5.75 73.67
C SER A 370 -52.29 6.08 75.15
N LYS A 371 -53.04 7.16 75.43
CA LYS A 371 -53.41 7.47 76.81
C LYS A 371 -54.28 6.33 77.36
N PRO A 372 -53.98 5.77 78.55
CA PRO A 372 -54.88 4.83 79.18
C PRO A 372 -56.18 5.55 79.56
N THR A 373 -57.32 4.88 79.37
CA THR A 373 -58.59 5.32 79.96
C THR A 373 -58.67 4.82 81.40
N VAL A 374 -59.08 5.69 82.31
CA VAL A 374 -59.27 5.37 83.73
C VAL A 374 -60.75 5.44 84.06
N GLU A 375 -61.31 4.32 84.52
CA GLU A 375 -62.69 4.22 84.98
C GLU A 375 -62.73 3.93 86.48
N ILE A 376 -63.52 4.72 87.21
CA ILE A 376 -63.74 4.53 88.64
C ILE A 376 -65.06 3.79 88.81
N VAL A 377 -64.99 2.53 89.25
CA VAL A 377 -66.17 1.70 89.48
C VAL A 377 -66.37 1.51 90.97
N LYS A 378 -67.57 1.86 91.46
CA LYS A 378 -67.95 1.65 92.86
C LYS A 378 -68.70 0.32 92.99
N GLN A 379 -68.14 -0.61 93.76
CA GLN A 379 -68.78 -1.89 94.07
C GLN A 379 -68.93 -2.04 95.57
N GLU A 380 -70.19 -2.10 96.03
CA GLU A 380 -70.65 -2.32 97.41
C GLU A 380 -69.89 -1.50 98.47
N ASN A 381 -68.69 -1.95 98.87
CA ASN A 381 -67.83 -1.32 99.89
C ASN A 381 -66.38 -1.00 99.43
N LYS A 382 -66.08 -0.98 98.12
CA LYS A 382 -64.76 -0.62 97.58
C LYS A 382 -64.86 0.29 96.34
N ILE A 383 -63.82 1.10 96.14
CA ILE A 383 -63.59 1.83 94.89
C ILE A 383 -62.52 1.06 94.11
N LEU A 384 -62.87 0.64 92.89
CA LEU A 384 -61.95 0.01 91.96
C LEU A 384 -61.55 1.02 90.89
N LEU A 385 -60.26 1.05 90.57
CA LEU A 385 -59.70 1.84 89.50
C LEU A 385 -59.34 0.91 88.35
N ASN A 386 -60.12 0.93 87.28
CA ASN A 386 -59.86 0.14 86.08
C ASN A 386 -59.07 1.01 85.10
N ILE A 387 -57.85 0.60 84.78
CA ILE A 387 -56.99 1.26 83.79
C ILE A 387 -56.99 0.37 82.54
N SER A 388 -57.32 0.93 81.37
CA SER A 388 -57.21 0.18 80.12
C SER A 388 -55.76 -0.18 79.83
N GLU A 389 -55.52 -1.40 79.33
CA GLU A 389 -54.20 -1.76 78.84
C GLU A 389 -53.81 -0.89 77.63
N VAL A 390 -52.61 -0.31 77.71
CA VAL A 390 -51.94 0.39 76.64
C VAL A 390 -50.88 -0.55 76.07
N LEU A 391 -51.04 -0.89 74.80
CA LEU A 391 -50.12 -1.76 74.08
C LEU A 391 -48.69 -1.19 74.16
N HIS A 392 -47.71 -2.04 74.50
CA HIS A 392 -46.29 -1.70 74.72
C HIS A 392 -45.95 -0.84 75.95
N ALA A 393 -46.92 -0.53 76.83
CA ALA A 393 -46.61 0.09 78.12
C ALA A 393 -45.99 -0.95 79.09
N THR A 394 -44.78 -0.67 79.58
CA THR A 394 -44.08 -1.54 80.56
C THR A 394 -44.32 -1.11 82.02
N LYS A 395 -44.87 0.10 82.23
CA LYS A 395 -45.27 0.62 83.53
C LYS A 395 -46.31 1.74 83.34
N TYR A 396 -47.31 1.76 84.22
CA TYR A 396 -48.23 2.88 84.40
C TYR A 396 -47.75 3.66 85.64
N VAL A 397 -47.57 4.97 85.51
CA VAL A 397 -47.04 5.85 86.58
C VAL A 397 -48.11 6.84 86.99
#